data_AF-A0A7T5R4L6-F1
#
_entry.id   AF-A0A7T5R4L6-F1
#
_cell.length_a   1.000
_cell.length_b   1.000
_cell.length_c   1.000
_cell.angle_alpha   90.00
_cell.angle_beta   90.00
_cell.angle_gamma   90.00
#
_symmetry.space_group_name_H-M   'P 1'
#
loop_
_entity.id
_entity.type
_entity.pdbx_description
1 polymer ?
#
loop_
_entity_poly.entity_id
_entity_poly.type
_entity_poly.pdbx_seq_one_letter_code
_entity_poly.pdbx_strand_id
1 'polypeptide(L)' 'MPEPLSGGDRRSVEKAYARLFSGEDGKAVLGHLQNLTFARAYGADAPEGQLRYAEGQRALVALILRWIHAGRQPS' A
#
# COMPACT_ATOMS: atom_id res chain seq x y z
N MET A 1 15.96 8.37 -11.30
CA MET A 1 14.71 8.50 -10.52
C MET A 1 13.57 8.29 -11.49
N PRO A 2 12.57 7.44 -11.21
CA PRO A 2 11.40 7.37 -12.07
C PRO A 2 10.70 8.74 -12.08
N GLU A 3 10.20 9.16 -13.24
CA GLU A 3 9.48 10.43 -13.34
C GLU A 3 8.15 10.38 -12.56
N PRO A 4 7.74 11.50 -11.91
CA PRO A 4 6.46 11.57 -11.25
C PRO A 4 5.33 11.37 -12.28
N LEU A 5 4.33 10.58 -11.91
CA LEU A 5 3.16 10.34 -12.76
C LEU A 5 2.46 11.67 -13.09
N SER A 6 2.16 11.90 -14.36
CA SER A 6 1.28 13.00 -14.76
C SER A 6 -0.12 12.82 -14.12
N GLY A 7 -0.93 13.89 -14.04
CA GLY A 7 -2.26 13.81 -13.43
C GLY A 7 -3.19 12.78 -14.11
N GLY A 8 -3.09 12.64 -15.44
CA GLY A 8 -3.82 11.63 -16.22
C GLY A 8 -3.33 10.20 -15.93
N ASP A 9 -2.01 10.02 -15.84
CA ASP A 9 -1.40 8.73 -15.52
C ASP A 9 -1.75 8.31 -14.09
N ARG A 10 -1.71 9.25 -13.14
CA ARG A 10 -2.05 8.99 -11.74
C ARG A 10 -3.47 8.46 -11.61
N ARG A 11 -4.44 9.09 -12.26
CA ARG A 11 -5.84 8.65 -12.17
C ARG A 11 -6.08 7.29 -12.82
N SER A 12 -5.41 7.03 -13.95
CA SER A 12 -5.42 5.71 -14.58
C SER A 12 -4.89 4.64 -13.63
N VAL A 13 -3.78 4.93 -12.95
CA VAL A 13 -3.15 4.03 -11.98
C VAL A 13 -4.04 3.83 -10.75
N GLU A 14 -4.63 4.88 -10.17
CA GLU A 14 -5.58 4.76 -9.05
C GLU A 14 -6.75 3.82 -9.40
N LYS A 15 -7.35 3.97 -10.60
CA LYS A 15 -8.38 3.05 -11.09
C LYS A 15 -7.88 1.62 -11.31
N ALA A 16 -6.64 1.45 -11.76
CA ALA A 16 -6.04 0.13 -11.92
C ALA A 16 -5.86 -0.57 -10.57
N TYR A 17 -5.39 0.15 -9.54
CA TYR A 17 -5.31 -0.37 -8.18
C TYR A 17 -6.68 -0.77 -7.63
N ALA A 18 -7.69 0.10 -7.78
CA ALA A 18 -9.04 -0.20 -7.31
C ALA A 18 -9.62 -1.47 -7.97
N ARG A 19 -9.42 -1.64 -9.28
CA ARG A 19 -9.89 -2.82 -10.04
C ARG A 19 -9.11 -4.08 -9.69
N LEU A 20 -7.79 -4.00 -9.55
CA LEU A 20 -6.96 -5.17 -9.23
C LEU A 20 -7.33 -5.73 -7.85
N PHE A 21 -7.46 -4.86 -6.85
CA PHE A 21 -7.74 -5.24 -5.47
C PHE A 21 -9.24 -5.45 -5.16
N SER A 22 -10.13 -5.42 -6.16
CA SER A 22 -11.53 -5.84 -5.98
C SER A 22 -11.75 -7.34 -6.25
N GLY A 23 -10.84 -7.99 -7.00
CA GLY A 23 -10.86 -9.44 -7.23
C GLY A 23 -10.46 -10.26 -6.00
N GLU A 24 -10.76 -11.57 -6.02
CA GLU A 24 -10.49 -12.47 -4.89
C GLU A 24 -8.99 -12.55 -4.57
N ASP A 25 -8.15 -12.80 -5.57
CA ASP A 25 -6.69 -12.83 -5.40
C ASP A 25 -6.14 -11.49 -4.89
N GLY A 26 -6.68 -10.38 -5.41
CA GLY A 26 -6.32 -9.03 -4.97
C GLY A 26 -6.61 -8.85 -3.48
N LYS A 27 -7.80 -9.24 -3.02
CA LYS A 27 -8.17 -9.20 -1.60
C LYS A 27 -7.25 -10.08 -0.75
N ALA A 28 -6.92 -11.28 -1.22
CA ALA A 28 -6.03 -12.20 -0.51
C ALA A 28 -4.62 -11.61 -0.35
N VAL A 29 -4.05 -11.06 -1.43
CA VAL A 29 -2.74 -10.39 -1.40
C VAL A 29 -2.77 -9.16 -0.49
N LEU A 30 -3.82 -8.33 -0.56
CA LEU A 30 -3.94 -7.16 0.31
C LEU A 30 -4.00 -7.54 1.79
N GLY A 31 -4.80 -8.56 2.12
CA GLY A 31 -4.86 -9.10 3.49
C GLY A 31 -3.51 -9.63 3.96
N HIS A 32 -2.79 -10.35 3.10
CA HIS A 32 -1.42 -10.81 3.41
C HIS A 32 -0.46 -9.65 3.68
N LEU A 33 -0.46 -8.61 2.83
CA LEU A 33 0.39 -7.42 3.01
C LEU A 33 0.07 -6.66 4.30
N GLN A 34 -1.23 -6.52 4.62
CA GLN A 34 -1.66 -5.89 5.87
C GLN A 34 -1.20 -6.68 7.09
N ASN A 35 -1.34 -8.01 7.07
CA ASN A 35 -0.84 -8.86 8.14
C ASN A 35 0.68 -8.79 8.28
N LEU A 36 1.42 -8.84 7.17
CA LEU A 36 2.88 -8.78 7.16
C LEU A 36 3.43 -7.50 7.80
N THR A 37 2.73 -6.38 7.62
CA THR A 37 3.22 -5.04 7.98
C THR A 37 2.61 -4.47 9.27
N PHE A 38 1.34 -4.74 9.55
CA PHE A 38 0.64 -4.20 10.74
C PHE A 38 0.53 -5.18 11.89
N ALA A 39 0.54 -6.50 11.66
CA ALA A 39 0.45 -7.49 12.74
C ALA A 39 1.79 -7.78 13.42
N ARG A 40 2.89 -7.17 12.96
CA ARG A 40 4.23 -7.42 13.47
C ARG A 40 4.54 -6.54 14.69
N ALA A 41 4.65 -7.19 15.85
CA ALA A 41 5.15 -6.58 17.08
C ALA A 41 6.68 -6.59 17.10
N TYR A 42 7.27 -5.51 17.61
CA TYR A 42 8.70 -5.39 17.87
C TYR A 42 8.91 -5.24 19.38
N GLY A 43 9.93 -5.93 19.90
CA GLY A 43 10.31 -5.81 21.32
C GLY A 43 10.90 -4.43 21.64
N ALA A 44 10.97 -4.09 22.92
CA ALA A 44 11.51 -2.81 23.38
C ALA A 44 12.97 -2.57 22.93
N ASP A 45 13.75 -3.64 22.82
CA ASP A 45 15.17 -3.60 22.42
C ASP A 45 15.37 -3.73 20.90
N ALA A 46 14.31 -3.59 20.10
CA ALA A 46 14.41 -3.69 18.64
C ALA A 46 15.32 -2.58 18.09
N PRO A 47 16.32 -2.91 17.25
CA PRO A 47 17.20 -1.92 16.67
C PRO A 47 16.43 -0.88 15.86
N GLU A 48 16.79 0.40 15.97
CA GLU A 48 16.08 1.48 15.27
C GLU A 48 16.02 1.27 13.75
N GLY A 49 17.08 0.72 13.15
CA GLY A 49 17.12 0.41 11.72
C GLY A 49 16.02 -0.56 11.30
N GLN A 50 15.70 -1.53 12.17
CA GLN A 50 14.63 -2.49 11.96
C GLN A 50 13.25 -1.83 12.08
N LEU A 51 13.07 -0.94 13.06
CA LEU A 51 11.83 -0.17 13.23
C LEU A 51 11.57 0.76 12.04
N ARG A 52 12.60 1.47 11.57
CA ARG A 52 12.51 2.33 10.36
C ARG A 52 12.18 1.53 9.12
N TYR A 53 12.81 0.37 8.94
CA TYR A 53 12.50 -0.52 7.82
C TYR A 53 11.04 -0.98 7.86
N ALA A 54 10.55 -1.39 9.03
CA ALA A 54 9.15 -1.77 9.24
C ALA A 54 8.19 -0.62 8.90
N GLU A 55 8.54 0.60 9.31
CA GLU A 55 7.73 1.78 9.02
C GLU A 55 7.70 2.11 7.52
N GLY A 56 8.80 1.92 6.81
CA GLY A 56 8.84 2.02 5.34
C GLY A 56 7.88 1.02 4.67
N GLN A 57 7.80 -0.21 5.19
CA GLN A 57 6.85 -1.20 4.69
C GLN A 57 5.39 -0.80 4.97
N ARG A 58 5.09 -0.28 6.17
CA ARG A 58 3.74 0.22 6.50
C ARG A 58 3.33 1.40 5.64
N ALA A 59 4.24 2.35 5.40
CA ALA A 59 4.01 3.49 4.53
C ALA A 59 3.67 3.06 3.10
N LEU A 60 4.35 2.03 2.58
CA LEU A 60 4.04 1.47 1.26
C LEU A 60 2.63 0.85 1.21
N VAL A 61 2.26 0.03 2.19
CA VAL A 61 0.92 -0.58 2.22
C VAL A 61 -0.17 0.48 2.40
N ALA A 62 0.08 1.51 3.22
CA ALA A 62 -0.83 2.65 3.37
C ALA A 62 -1.02 3.42 2.05
N LEU A 63 0.04 3.55 1.23
CA LEU A 63 -0.05 4.16 -0.10
C LEU A 63 -0.93 3.34 -1.04
N ILE A 64 -0.78 2.02 -1.06
CA ILE A 64 -1.63 1.09 -1.84
C ILE A 64 -3.10 1.28 -1.44
N LEU A 65 -3.40 1.28 -0.14
CA LEU A 65 -4.75 1.49 0.38
C LEU A 65 -5.33 2.85 -0.04
N ARG A 66 -4.52 3.91 0.00
CA ARG A 66 -4.91 5.25 -0.45
C ARG A 66 -5.28 5.27 -1.94
N TRP A 67 -4.49 4.62 -2.79
CA TRP A 67 -4.75 4.56 -4.23
C TRP A 67 -5.98 3.73 -4.57
N ILE A 68 -6.19 2.61 -3.87
CA ILE A 68 -7.43 1.83 -3.97
C ILE A 68 -8.63 2.70 -3.61
N HIS A 69 -8.56 3.43 -2.50
CA HIS A 69 -9.65 4.30 -2.07
C HIS A 69 -9.93 5.41 -3.08
N ALA A 70 -8.90 6.10 -3.56
CA ALA A 70 -9.00 7.16 -4.57
C ALA A 70 -9.62 6.64 -5.88
N GLY A 71 -9.18 5.47 -6.35
CA GLY A 71 -9.70 4.86 -7.59
C GLY A 71 -11.17 4.40 -7.53
N ARG A 72 -11.76 4.34 -6.32
CA ARG A 72 -13.19 4.01 -6.11
C ARG A 72 -14.09 5.26 -6.06
N GLN A 73 -13.52 6.45 -5.87
CA GLN A 73 -14.33 7.67 -5.79
C GLN A 73 -14.86 8.06 -7.18
N PRO A 74 -16.15 8.44 -7.31
CA PRO A 74 -16.67 9.01 -8.55
C PRO A 74 -15.99 10.34 -8.88
N SER A 75 -15.95 10.68 -10.17
CA SER A 75 -15.34 11.91 -10.70
C SER A 75 -16.11 13.15 -10.30
#